data_AF-A0A154P1Z1-F1
#
_entry.id   AF-A0A154P1Z1-F1
#
_cell.length_a   1.000
_cell.length_b   1.000
_cell.length_c   1.000
_cell.angle_alpha   90.00
_cell.angle_beta   90.00
_cell.angle_gamma   90.00
#
_symmetry.space_group_name_H-M   'P 1'
#
loop_
_entity.id
_entity.type
_entity.pdbx_description
1 polymer ?
#
loop_
_entity_poly.entity_id
_entity_poly.type
_entity_poly.pdbx_seq_one_letter_code
_entity_poly.pdbx_strand_id
1 'polypeptide(L)'
;MTENNIGTLEEEALKRKERLQALKRKTEDSKENQSEIGGNLPKPKFRSYKPQDESLKVEVLEDAKPGNVEAEVQDQLSAATSKVVIEELDISNLAPRKPDWDLKRDVAKKLEKLERRTQKAIAELIRDRLKQGQHDLAAVVNIATNK
;
A
#
# COMPACT_ATOMS: atom_id res chain seq x y z
N MET A 1 -0.09 -2.17 -101.69
CA MET A 1 1.32 -2.61 -101.60
C MET A 1 1.81 -2.40 -100.17
N THR A 2 1.74 -3.42 -99.31
CA THR A 2 2.55 -3.51 -98.08
C THR A 2 2.70 -4.98 -97.75
N GLU A 3 3.66 -5.61 -98.42
CA GLU A 3 4.12 -6.93 -98.03
C GLU A 3 5.05 -6.81 -96.80
N ASN A 4 5.02 -7.86 -95.98
CA ASN A 4 6.13 -8.37 -95.16
C ASN A 4 6.52 -7.56 -93.91
N ASN A 5 5.85 -7.85 -92.79
CA ASN A 5 6.49 -7.80 -91.47
C ASN A 5 5.98 -8.93 -90.54
N ILE A 6 5.91 -10.15 -91.05
CA ILE A 6 5.46 -11.34 -90.30
C ILE A 6 6.58 -11.82 -89.35
N GLY A 7 7.84 -11.51 -89.66
CA GLY A 7 9.00 -11.81 -88.80
C GLY A 7 9.00 -11.07 -87.46
N THR A 8 8.54 -9.80 -87.42
CA THR A 8 8.52 -9.04 -86.15
C THR A 8 7.54 -9.59 -85.12
N LEU A 9 6.43 -10.19 -85.55
CA LEU A 9 5.43 -10.74 -84.62
C LEU A 9 5.91 -12.06 -84.00
N GLU A 10 6.55 -12.91 -84.80
CA GLU A 10 7.07 -14.21 -84.36
C GLU A 10 8.27 -14.05 -83.41
N GLU A 11 9.17 -13.11 -83.71
CA GLU A 11 10.28 -12.74 -82.83
C GLU A 11 9.80 -12.20 -81.47
N GLU A 12 8.77 -11.36 -81.47
CA GLU A 12 8.20 -10.81 -80.24
C GLU A 12 7.49 -11.89 -79.40
N ALA A 13 6.82 -12.84 -80.05
CA ALA A 13 6.19 -13.99 -79.39
C ALA A 13 7.23 -14.90 -78.72
N LEU A 14 8.36 -15.17 -79.39
CA LEU A 14 9.47 -15.93 -78.82
C LEU A 14 10.09 -15.22 -77.61
N LYS A 15 10.34 -13.91 -77.72
CA LYS A 15 10.86 -13.10 -76.61
C LYS A 15 9.93 -13.08 -75.40
N ARG A 16 8.60 -13.05 -75.63
CA ARG A 16 7.59 -13.17 -74.56
C ARG A 16 7.63 -14.56 -73.92
N LYS A 17 7.73 -15.62 -74.71
CA LYS A 17 7.81 -17.00 -74.22
C LYS A 17 9.05 -17.21 -73.35
N GLU A 18 10.22 -16.73 -73.78
CA GLU A 18 11.46 -16.79 -72.99
C GLU A 18 11.35 -16.04 -71.67
N ARG A 19 10.77 -14.84 -71.69
CA ARG A 19 10.54 -14.04 -70.46
C ARG A 19 9.61 -14.75 -69.49
N LEU A 20 8.53 -15.36 -69.98
CA LEU A 20 7.61 -16.14 -69.15
C LEU A 20 8.28 -17.41 -68.59
N GLN A 21 9.13 -18.06 -69.37
CA GLN A 21 9.87 -19.24 -68.92
C GLN A 21 10.90 -18.87 -67.83
N ALA A 22 11.59 -17.73 -67.96
CA ALA A 22 12.51 -17.23 -66.93
C ALA A 22 11.77 -16.86 -65.63
N LEU A 23 10.58 -16.26 -65.72
CA LEU A 23 9.73 -16.00 -64.56
C LEU A 23 9.29 -17.30 -63.88
N LYS A 24 8.89 -18.32 -64.66
CA LYS A 24 8.48 -19.62 -64.12
C LYS A 24 9.62 -20.31 -63.39
N ARG A 25 10.82 -20.35 -63.98
CA ARG A 25 12.03 -20.90 -63.32
C ARG A 25 12.35 -20.18 -62.03
N LYS A 26 12.33 -18.84 -62.02
CA LYS A 26 12.57 -18.04 -60.81
C LYS A 26 11.55 -18.32 -59.70
N THR A 27 10.28 -18.56 -60.05
CA THR A 27 9.25 -18.94 -59.06
C THR A 27 9.39 -20.36 -58.55
N GLU A 28 9.86 -21.30 -59.37
CA GLU A 28 10.17 -22.68 -58.96
C GLU A 28 11.41 -22.70 -58.04
N ASP A 29 12.49 -22.00 -58.41
CA ASP A 29 13.69 -21.85 -57.58
C ASP A 29 13.37 -21.17 -56.24
N SER A 30 12.43 -20.21 -56.21
CA SER A 30 12.00 -19.57 -54.96
C SER A 30 11.16 -20.51 -54.07
N LYS A 31 10.46 -21.48 -54.66
CA LYS A 31 9.70 -22.50 -53.94
C LYS A 31 10.61 -23.61 -53.41
N GLU A 32 11.61 -24.04 -54.19
CA GLU A 32 12.59 -25.05 -53.76
C GLU A 32 13.53 -24.50 -52.67
N ASN A 33 13.92 -23.22 -52.73
CA ASN A 33 14.69 -22.57 -51.66
C ASN A 33 13.89 -22.35 -50.36
N GLN A 34 12.55 -22.46 -50.38
CA GLN A 34 11.72 -22.41 -49.16
C GLN A 34 11.59 -23.77 -48.47
N SER A 35 11.88 -24.89 -49.16
CA SER A 35 11.81 -26.23 -48.55
C SER A 35 12.99 -26.60 -47.65
N GLU A 36 14.10 -25.84 -47.68
CA GLU A 36 15.29 -26.11 -46.85
C GLU A 36 15.44 -25.21 -45.61
N ILE A 37 14.46 -24.36 -45.29
CA ILE A 37 14.39 -23.64 -44.00
C ILE A 37 13.46 -24.40 -43.04
N GLY A 38 13.59 -25.73 -43.01
CA GLY A 38 12.97 -26.62 -42.01
C GLY A 38 13.73 -26.62 -40.68
N GLY A 39 14.34 -25.50 -40.30
CA GLY A 39 14.94 -25.35 -38.98
C GLY A 39 13.84 -25.47 -37.93
N ASN A 40 14.04 -26.32 -36.93
CA ASN A 40 13.08 -26.64 -35.88
C ASN A 40 12.62 -25.35 -35.17
N LEU A 41 11.50 -24.76 -35.62
CA LEU A 41 10.97 -23.51 -35.10
C LEU A 41 10.43 -23.74 -33.68
N PRO A 42 10.66 -22.82 -32.74
CA PRO A 42 10.08 -22.93 -31.41
C PRO A 42 8.54 -22.93 -31.50
N LYS A 43 7.92 -23.89 -30.80
CA LYS A 43 6.47 -24.08 -30.78
C LYS A 43 5.75 -22.82 -30.25
N PRO A 44 4.68 -22.36 -30.93
CA PRO A 44 3.97 -21.15 -30.56
C PRO A 44 3.19 -21.33 -29.25
N LYS A 45 3.32 -20.39 -28.31
CA LYS A 45 2.50 -20.36 -27.08
C LYS A 45 1.40 -19.34 -27.21
N PHE A 46 0.15 -19.79 -27.09
CA PHE A 46 -1.02 -18.92 -27.27
C PHE A 46 -1.53 -18.42 -25.91
N ARG A 47 -1.52 -17.10 -25.72
CA ARG A 47 -2.03 -16.43 -24.50
C ARG A 47 -3.44 -15.88 -24.67
N SER A 48 -3.71 -15.25 -25.80
CA SER A 48 -4.99 -14.55 -26.07
C SER A 48 -5.77 -15.14 -27.25
N TYR A 49 -5.17 -16.08 -27.99
CA TYR A 49 -5.77 -16.69 -29.18
C TYR A 49 -6.16 -18.15 -28.91
N LYS A 50 -7.30 -18.59 -29.46
CA LYS A 50 -7.77 -19.98 -29.37
C LYS A 50 -7.64 -20.65 -30.75
N PRO A 51 -6.60 -21.48 -30.96
CA PRO A 51 -6.41 -22.21 -32.21
C PRO A 51 -7.59 -23.14 -32.50
N GLN A 52 -7.95 -23.26 -33.78
CA GLN A 52 -9.00 -24.17 -34.24
C GLN A 52 -8.49 -25.61 -34.40
N ASP A 53 -7.19 -25.79 -34.64
CA ASP A 53 -6.54 -27.10 -34.72
C ASP A 53 -6.27 -27.69 -33.33
N GLU A 54 -6.65 -28.95 -33.13
CA GLU A 54 -6.52 -29.66 -31.85
C GLU A 54 -5.05 -29.86 -31.42
N SER A 55 -4.11 -29.92 -32.35
CA SER A 55 -2.67 -30.02 -32.06
C SER A 55 -2.08 -28.75 -31.44
N LEU A 56 -2.57 -27.58 -31.84
CA LEU A 56 -2.11 -26.27 -31.34
C LEU A 56 -2.84 -25.86 -30.05
N LYS A 57 -3.98 -26.49 -29.76
CA LYS A 57 -4.80 -26.25 -28.57
C LYS A 57 -4.10 -26.66 -27.27
N VAL A 58 -3.20 -27.65 -27.35
CA VAL A 58 -2.35 -28.11 -26.23
C VAL A 58 -1.30 -27.06 -25.85
N GLU A 59 -0.97 -26.15 -26.77
CA GLU A 59 0.03 -25.09 -26.56
C GLU A 59 -0.60 -23.77 -26.09
N VAL A 60 -1.91 -23.78 -25.77
CA VAL A 60 -2.63 -22.66 -25.15
C VAL A 60 -2.30 -22.65 -23.65
N LEU A 61 -1.88 -21.49 -23.15
CA LEU A 61 -1.63 -21.30 -21.72
C LEU A 61 -2.94 -21.23 -20.96
N GLU A 62 -3.00 -21.92 -19.81
CA GLU A 62 -4.17 -21.84 -18.93
C GLU A 62 -4.37 -20.42 -18.40
N ASP A 63 -5.63 -19.99 -18.36
CA ASP A 63 -6.01 -18.70 -17.80
C ASP A 63 -5.67 -18.66 -16.31
N ALA A 64 -5.04 -17.57 -15.88
CA ALA A 64 -4.73 -17.38 -14.47
C ALA A 64 -6.02 -17.34 -13.65
N LYS A 65 -6.16 -18.27 -12.70
CA LYS A 65 -7.26 -18.23 -11.73
C LYS A 65 -7.11 -16.96 -10.88
N PRO A 66 -8.18 -16.18 -10.65
CA PRO A 66 -8.12 -15.08 -9.71
C PRO A 66 -7.71 -15.63 -8.34
N GLY A 67 -6.89 -14.86 -7.61
CA GLY A 67 -6.50 -15.19 -6.25
C GLY A 67 -7.73 -15.42 -5.36
N ASN A 68 -7.56 -16.19 -4.29
CA ASN A 68 -8.64 -16.48 -3.36
C ASN A 68 -8.98 -15.23 -2.52
N VAL A 69 -9.80 -14.35 -3.09
CA VAL A 69 -10.31 -13.12 -2.47
C VAL A 69 -11.07 -13.39 -1.18
N GLU A 70 -11.69 -14.57 -1.02
CA GLU A 70 -12.42 -14.95 0.19
C GLU A 70 -11.49 -15.00 1.41
N ALA A 71 -10.29 -15.58 1.23
CA ALA A 71 -9.31 -15.68 2.32
C ALA A 71 -8.80 -14.29 2.76
N GLU A 72 -8.54 -13.40 1.79
CA GLU A 72 -8.06 -12.04 2.07
C GLU A 72 -9.14 -11.17 2.75
N VAL A 73 -10.40 -11.32 2.34
CA VAL A 73 -11.54 -10.65 2.98
C VAL A 73 -11.75 -11.19 4.40
N GLN A 74 -11.61 -12.51 4.61
CA GLN A 74 -11.73 -13.11 5.93
C GLN A 74 -10.63 -12.64 6.89
N ASP A 75 -9.40 -12.52 6.41
CA ASP A 75 -8.29 -11.97 7.20
C ASP A 75 -8.54 -10.51 7.59
N GLN A 76 -9.03 -9.67 6.67
CA GLN A 76 -9.38 -8.28 6.95
C GLN A 76 -10.54 -8.15 7.95
N LEU A 77 -11.57 -9.00 7.83
CA LEU A 77 -12.68 -9.05 8.78
C LEU A 77 -12.20 -9.49 10.17
N SER A 78 -11.30 -10.47 10.23
CA SER A 78 -10.73 -10.94 11.50
C SER A 78 -9.94 -9.83 12.21
N ALA A 79 -9.13 -9.08 11.47
CA ALA A 79 -8.37 -7.93 11.98
C ALA A 79 -9.27 -6.76 12.41
N ALA A 80 -10.40 -6.55 11.73
CA ALA A 80 -11.40 -5.56 12.14
C ALA A 80 -12.20 -6.00 13.38
N THR A 81 -12.43 -7.30 13.56
CA THR A 81 -13.13 -7.85 14.73
C THR A 81 -12.26 -7.97 15.98
N SER A 82 -10.93 -7.97 15.85
CA SER A 82 -10.07 -7.74 17.01
C SER A 82 -10.34 -6.33 17.49
N LYS A 83 -11.26 -6.23 18.47
CA LYS A 83 -11.63 -4.98 19.11
C LYS A 83 -10.33 -4.32 19.53
N VAL A 84 -9.99 -3.22 18.87
CA VAL A 84 -9.05 -2.25 19.42
C VAL A 84 -9.56 -2.03 20.83
N VAL A 85 -8.82 -2.57 21.81
CA VAL A 85 -9.05 -2.29 23.21
C VAL A 85 -8.67 -0.83 23.33
N ILE A 86 -9.62 0.04 23.01
CA ILE A 86 -9.57 1.44 23.35
C ILE A 86 -9.64 1.39 24.86
N GLU A 87 -8.47 1.33 25.51
CA GLU A 87 -8.30 1.84 26.86
C GLU A 87 -9.12 3.11 26.90
N GLU A 88 -10.21 3.08 27.67
CA GLU A 88 -11.20 4.14 27.76
C GLU A 88 -10.48 5.48 27.79
N LEU A 89 -10.48 6.18 26.66
CA LEU A 89 -9.89 7.50 26.58
C LEU A 89 -10.71 8.37 27.53
N ASP A 90 -10.10 8.69 28.68
CA ASP A 90 -10.73 9.46 29.75
C ASP A 90 -11.12 10.84 29.20
N ILE A 91 -12.38 10.93 28.75
CA ILE A 91 -13.06 12.10 28.19
C ILE A 91 -12.97 13.33 29.11
N SER A 92 -12.67 13.12 30.38
CA SER A 92 -12.42 14.17 31.37
C SER A 92 -11.11 14.93 31.12
N ASN A 93 -10.10 14.28 30.53
CA ASN A 93 -8.82 14.90 30.17
C ASN A 93 -8.85 15.59 28.80
N LEU A 94 -9.82 15.26 27.95
CA LEU A 94 -9.99 15.84 26.61
C LEU A 94 -10.73 17.19 26.64
N ALA A 95 -11.49 17.45 27.70
CA ALA A 95 -12.22 18.70 27.87
C ALA A 95 -11.29 19.90 28.11
N PRO A 96 -11.64 21.12 27.61
CA PRO A 96 -10.90 22.33 27.92
C PRO A 96 -10.85 22.57 29.43
N ARG A 97 -9.64 22.55 30.00
CA ARG A 97 -9.42 22.84 31.43
C ARG A 97 -9.49 24.35 31.69
N LYS A 98 -9.68 24.72 32.96
CA LYS A 98 -9.66 26.12 33.40
C LYS A 98 -8.32 26.77 33.02
N PRO A 99 -8.28 28.06 32.62
CA PRO A 99 -7.02 28.74 32.29
C PRO A 99 -5.97 28.66 33.41
N ASP A 100 -6.40 28.74 34.67
CA ASP A 100 -5.49 28.69 35.83
C ASP A 100 -5.07 27.27 36.25
N TRP A 101 -5.51 26.22 35.54
CA TRP A 101 -5.28 24.84 36.00
C TRP A 101 -3.79 24.50 36.06
N ASP A 102 -3.04 24.99 35.09
CA ASP A 102 -1.61 24.77 34.96
C ASP A 102 -0.84 25.52 36.05
N LEU A 103 -1.23 26.78 36.27
CA LEU A 103 -0.69 27.61 37.35
C LEU A 103 -0.91 26.96 38.72
N LYS A 104 -2.12 26.43 38.98
CA LYS A 104 -2.43 25.74 40.22
C LYS A 104 -1.61 24.47 40.39
N ARG A 105 -1.43 23.67 39.35
CA ARG A 105 -0.63 22.43 39.39
C ARG A 105 0.83 22.74 39.73
N ASP A 106 1.42 23.73 39.07
CA ASP A 106 2.83 24.05 39.22
C ASP A 106 3.13 24.75 40.56
N VAL A 107 2.16 25.52 41.08
CA VAL A 107 2.25 26.18 42.39
C VAL A 107 1.94 25.22 43.55
N ALA A 108 1.08 24.22 43.36
CA ALA A 108 0.66 23.28 44.42
C ALA A 108 1.84 22.61 45.12
N LYS A 109 2.83 22.13 44.37
CA LYS A 109 4.03 21.48 44.94
C LYS A 109 4.87 22.44 45.81
N LYS A 110 4.87 23.73 45.48
CA LYS A 110 5.56 24.76 46.28
C LYS A 110 4.76 25.10 47.53
N LEU A 111 3.44 25.24 47.39
CA LEU A 111 2.54 25.48 48.52
C LEU A 111 2.58 24.34 49.54
N GLU A 112 2.56 23.08 49.11
CA GLU A 112 2.64 21.93 50.03
C GLU A 112 3.94 21.95 50.87
N LYS A 113 5.08 22.27 50.23
CA LYS A 113 6.36 22.42 50.93
C LYS A 113 6.34 23.58 51.92
N LEU A 114 5.74 24.70 51.54
CA LEU A 114 5.61 25.88 52.38
C LEU A 114 4.68 25.60 53.56
N GLU A 115 3.54 24.95 53.31
CA GLU A 115 2.54 24.58 54.30
C GLU A 115 3.12 23.66 55.38
N ARG A 116 3.93 22.66 55.00
CA ARG A 116 4.64 21.83 55.99
C ARG A 116 5.59 22.65 56.87
N ARG A 117 6.27 23.65 56.31
CA ARG A 117 7.17 24.53 57.06
C ARG A 117 6.41 25.51 57.95
N THR A 118 5.31 26.07 57.46
CA THR A 118 4.46 26.97 58.26
C THR A 118 3.78 26.22 59.39
N GLN A 119 3.25 25.01 59.16
CA GLN A 119 2.71 24.15 60.22
C GLN A 119 3.78 23.84 61.28
N LYS A 120 5.01 23.54 60.87
CA LYS A 120 6.13 23.32 61.80
C LYS A 120 6.46 24.57 62.62
N ALA A 121 6.56 25.73 61.97
CA ALA A 121 6.83 27.01 62.64
C ALA A 121 5.68 27.40 63.59
N ILE A 122 4.43 27.16 63.20
CA ILE A 122 3.24 27.34 64.04
C ILE A 122 3.34 26.44 65.28
N ALA A 123 3.69 25.16 65.10
CA ALA A 123 3.84 24.22 66.21
C ALA A 123 4.98 24.64 67.17
N GLU A 124 6.11 25.12 66.65
CA GLU A 124 7.22 25.66 67.45
C GLU A 124 6.78 26.91 68.24
N LEU A 125 6.10 27.87 67.59
CA LEU A 125 5.57 29.06 68.24
C LEU A 125 4.56 28.74 69.36
N ILE A 126 3.67 27.76 69.12
CA ILE A 126 2.73 27.29 70.13
C ILE A 126 3.49 26.69 71.32
N ARG A 127 4.52 25.87 71.06
CA ARG A 127 5.33 25.24 72.11
C ARG A 127 6.03 26.28 72.98
N ASP A 128 6.57 27.34 72.39
CA ASP A 128 7.25 28.40 73.12
C ASP A 128 6.27 29.27 73.92
N ARG A 129 5.09 29.59 73.36
CA ARG A 129 4.03 30.29 74.12
C ARG A 129 3.50 29.47 75.30
N LEU A 130 3.37 28.15 75.13
CA LEU A 130 2.95 27.26 76.20
C LEU A 130 3.98 27.21 77.33
N LYS A 131 5.28 27.16 77.00
CA LYS A 131 6.38 27.27 77.98
C LYS A 131 6.40 28.61 78.71
N GLN A 132 5.98 29.69 78.04
CA GLN A 132 5.86 31.03 78.63
C GLN A 132 4.60 31.20 79.51
N GLY A 133 3.82 30.14 79.72
CA GLY A 133 2.69 30.14 80.66
C GLY A 133 1.42 30.81 80.11
N GLN A 134 1.31 31.05 78.80
CA GLN A 134 0.06 31.52 78.19
C GLN A 134 -0.92 30.34 78.04
N HIS A 135 -1.74 30.13 79.07
CA HIS A 135 -2.44 28.87 79.36
C HIS A 135 -3.73 28.56 78.57
N ASP A 136 -4.07 29.26 77.47
CA ASP A 136 -5.36 29.05 76.77
C ASP A 136 -5.28 28.86 75.24
N LEU A 137 -4.15 28.37 74.74
CA LEU A 137 -3.93 28.18 73.29
C LEU A 137 -4.41 26.82 72.76
N ALA A 138 -4.46 25.79 73.62
CA ALA A 138 -4.82 24.43 73.21
C ALA A 138 -6.27 24.32 72.70
N ALA A 139 -7.19 25.14 73.22
CA ALA A 139 -8.59 25.19 72.77
C ALA A 139 -8.74 25.85 71.39
N VAL A 140 -7.94 26.88 71.09
CA VAL A 140 -8.02 27.65 69.82
C VAL A 140 -7.43 26.87 68.64
N VAL A 141 -6.36 26.10 68.86
CA VAL A 141 -5.70 25.34 67.79
C VAL A 141 -6.58 24.18 67.27
N ASN A 142 -7.30 23.49 68.17
CA ASN A 142 -8.22 22.40 67.79
C ASN A 142 -9.43 22.87 66.96
N ILE A 143 -9.76 24.16 66.99
CA ILE A 143 -10.83 24.76 66.17
C ILE A 143 -10.33 25.02 64.74
N ALA A 144 -9.05 25.34 64.56
CA ALA A 144 -8.47 25.67 63.26
C ALA A 144 -8.16 24.45 62.39
N THR A 145 -7.97 23.27 62.99
CA THR A 145 -7.61 22.02 62.29
C THR A 145 -8.81 21.18 61.84
N ASN A 146 -10.04 21.55 62.22
CA ASN A 146 -11.28 20.80 61.96
C ASN A 146 -12.15 21.39 60.83
N LYS A 147 -11.59 22.20 59.94
CA LYS A 147 -12.33 22.83 58.83
C LYS A 147 -11.65 22.64 57.50
#